data_AF-A0A3N7CN12-F1
#
_entry.id   AF-A0A3N7CN12-F1
#
_cell.length_a   1.000
_cell.length_b   1.000
_cell.length_c   1.000
_cell.angle_alpha   90.00
_cell.angle_beta   90.00
_cell.angle_gamma   90.00
#
_symmetry.space_group_name_H-M   'P 1'
#
loop_
_entity.id
_entity.type
_entity.pdbx_description
1 polymer ?
#
loop_
_entity_poly.entity_id
_entity_poly.type
_entity_poly.pdbx_seq_one_letter_code
_entity_poly.pdbx_strand_id
1 'polypeptide(L)'
;MNKTLLSVVLIAFTALTGYTLLHYGGLFAWLAFYTRDPASWQIFADLLITMGLLLVFVRRDAQANGRPFFPWAVVCLSLGSFGPLLYFITAKQVRQA
;
A
#
# COMPACT_ATOMS: atom_id res chain seq x y z
N MET A 1 -16.33 -3.68 -2.65
CA MET A 1 -15.59 -2.51 -3.20
C MET A 1 -15.65 -2.54 -4.72
N ASN A 2 -15.74 -1.37 -5.36
CA ASN A 2 -15.69 -1.26 -6.80
C ASN A 2 -14.25 -1.52 -7.29
N LYS A 3 -14.02 -2.70 -7.89
CA LYS A 3 -12.70 -3.11 -8.38
C LYS A 3 -12.16 -2.17 -9.46
N THR A 4 -13.04 -1.60 -10.28
CA THR A 4 -12.66 -0.63 -11.32
C THR A 4 -12.03 0.61 -10.71
N LEU A 5 -12.65 1.17 -9.66
CA LEU A 5 -12.12 2.33 -8.96
C LEU A 5 -10.75 2.05 -8.35
N LEU A 6 -10.59 0.89 -7.69
CA LEU A 6 -9.32 0.48 -7.10
C LEU A 6 -8.21 0.34 -8.15
N SER A 7 -8.52 -0.27 -9.30
CA SER A 7 -7.57 -0.40 -10.40
C SER A 7 -7.17 0.95 -10.99
N VAL A 8 -8.11 1.89 -11.15
CA VAL A 8 -7.82 3.25 -11.60
C VAL A 8 -6.88 3.96 -10.62
N VAL A 9 -7.17 3.88 -9.32
CA VAL A 9 -6.31 4.46 -8.28
C VAL A 9 -4.93 3.82 -8.29
N LEU A 10 -4.84 2.50 -8.43
CA LEU A 10 -3.57 1.77 -8.52
C LEU A 10 -2.75 2.25 -9.73
N ILE A 11 -3.36 2.36 -10.91
CA ILE A 11 -2.67 2.82 -12.13
C ILE A 11 -2.19 4.26 -11.97
N ALA A 12 -3.04 5.15 -11.48
CA ALA A 12 -2.68 6.56 -11.27
C ALA A 12 -1.54 6.70 -10.24
N PHE A 13 -1.60 5.96 -9.14
CA PHE A 13 -0.55 5.98 -8.12
C PHE A 13 0.76 5.35 -8.59
N THR A 14 0.69 4.30 -9.42
CA THR A 14 1.85 3.71 -10.11
C THR A 14 2.52 4.75 -11.02
N ALA A 15 1.72 5.46 -11.83
CA ALA A 15 2.23 6.50 -12.72
C ALA A 15 2.90 7.64 -11.94
N LEU A 16 2.29 8.09 -10.84
CA LEU A 16 2.87 9.12 -9.98
C LEU A 16 4.19 8.65 -9.33
N THR A 17 4.21 7.42 -8.80
CA THR A 17 5.41 6.84 -8.18
C THR A 17 6.53 6.72 -9.22
N GLY A 18 6.22 6.19 -10.41
CA GLY A 18 7.18 6.10 -11.53
C GLY A 18 7.71 7.46 -11.95
N TYR A 19 6.84 8.46 -12.10
CA TYR A 19 7.25 9.84 -12.41
C TYR A 19 8.22 10.37 -11.37
N THR A 20 7.92 10.26 -10.08
CA THR A 20 8.80 10.77 -9.02
C THR A 20 10.14 10.04 -8.99
N LEU A 21 10.15 8.71 -9.14
CA LEU A 21 11.41 7.95 -9.20
C LEU A 21 12.29 8.39 -10.37
N LEU A 22 11.72 8.61 -11.54
CA LEU A 22 12.46 9.12 -12.70
C LEU A 22 12.94 10.55 -12.49
N HIS A 23 12.09 11.41 -11.95
CA HIS A 23 12.38 12.83 -11.73
C HIS A 23 13.53 13.03 -10.73
N TYR A 24 13.55 12.25 -9.64
CA TYR A 24 14.58 12.34 -8.61
C TYR A 24 15.84 11.50 -8.92
N GLY A 25 15.90 10.81 -10.06
CA GLY A 25 17.09 10.05 -10.48
C GLY A 25 17.22 8.66 -9.86
N GLY A 26 16.11 8.05 -9.44
CA GLY A 26 16.01 6.68 -8.94
C GLY A 26 15.59 6.57 -7.47
N LEU A 27 15.47 5.33 -7.00
CA LEU A 27 14.94 5.01 -5.68
C LEU A 27 15.75 5.61 -4.52
N PHE A 28 17.09 5.52 -4.59
CA PHE A 28 17.95 6.00 -3.50
C PHE A 28 17.93 7.52 -3.37
N ALA A 29 17.93 8.25 -4.49
CA ALA A 29 17.87 9.70 -4.49
C ALA A 29 16.50 10.22 -4.05
N TRP A 30 15.42 9.53 -4.46
CA TRP A 30 14.07 9.77 -3.97
C TRP A 30 13.95 9.53 -2.45
N LEU A 31 14.53 8.44 -1.93
CA LEU A 31 14.53 8.14 -0.51
C LEU A 31 15.36 9.15 0.30
N ALA A 32 16.51 9.56 -0.24
CA ALA A 32 17.38 10.57 0.38
C ALA A 32 16.70 11.95 0.46
N PHE A 33 15.75 12.25 -0.44
CA PHE A 33 14.93 13.46 -0.32
C PHE A 33 14.02 13.38 0.91
N TYR A 34 13.36 12.24 1.12
CA TYR A 34 12.42 12.02 2.22
C TYR A 34 13.09 12.05 3.60
N THR A 35 14.38 11.69 3.69
CA THR A 35 15.10 11.65 4.97
C THR A 35 15.72 12.97 5.40
N ARG A 36 15.66 14.04 4.58
CA ARG A 36 16.28 15.34 4.88
C ARG A 36 15.49 16.23 5.83
N ASP A 37 14.16 16.07 5.88
CA ASP A 37 13.27 16.99 6.60
C ASP A 37 12.52 16.24 7.72
N PRO A 38 12.57 16.71 8.98
CA PRO A 38 11.79 16.12 10.08
C PRO A 38 10.28 16.06 9.83
N ALA A 39 9.71 16.99 9.05
CA ALA A 39 8.31 16.93 8.67
C ALA A 39 8.01 15.68 7.83
N SER A 40 8.91 15.31 6.92
CA SER A 40 8.81 14.07 6.14
C SER A 40 8.90 12.83 7.03
N TRP A 41 9.69 12.86 8.09
CA TRP A 41 9.76 11.75 9.05
C TRP A 41 8.43 11.55 9.79
N GLN A 42 7.79 12.65 10.19
CA GLN A 42 6.50 12.60 10.87
C GLN A 42 5.40 12.04 9.95
N ILE A 43 5.38 12.44 8.67
CA ILE A 43 4.46 11.89 7.66
C ILE A 43 4.73 10.38 7.43
N PHE A 44 6.00 9.99 7.35
CA PHE A 44 6.37 8.57 7.19
C PHE A 44 5.97 7.73 8.40
N ALA A 45 6.14 8.26 9.61
CA ALA A 45 5.71 7.59 10.84
C ALA A 45 4.19 7.42 10.89
N ASP A 46 3.42 8.46 10.53
CA ASP A 46 1.97 8.38 10.44
C ASP A 46 1.50 7.32 9.43
N LEU A 47 2.18 7.24 8.28
CA LEU A 47 1.94 6.20 7.27
C LEU A 47 2.20 4.80 7.83
N LEU A 48 3.32 4.58 8.53
CA LEU A 48 3.64 3.27 9.13
C LEU A 48 2.62 2.87 10.21
N ILE A 49 2.19 3.82 11.06
CA ILE A 49 1.17 3.56 12.09
C ILE A 49 -0.15 3.20 11.42
N THR A 50 -0.59 4.00 10.45
CA THR A 50 -1.82 3.74 9.69
C THR A 50 -1.77 2.37 9.01
N MET A 51 -0.63 2.00 8.44
CA MET A 51 -0.44 0.71 7.80
C MET A 51 -0.45 -0.44 8.81
N GLY A 52 0.16 -0.26 9.99
CA GLY A 52 0.09 -1.21 11.10
C GLY A 52 -1.34 -1.45 11.58
N LEU A 53 -2.13 -0.38 11.73
CA LEU A 53 -3.56 -0.47 12.06
C LEU A 53 -4.34 -1.20 10.96
N LEU A 54 -4.09 -0.86 9.70
CA LEU A 54 -4.73 -1.52 8.55
C LEU A 54 -4.41 -3.02 8.50
N LEU A 55 -3.19 -3.42 8.84
CA LEU A 55 -2.80 -4.83 8.90
C LEU A 55 -3.60 -5.63 9.92
N VAL A 56 -4.08 -5.03 11.00
CA VAL A 56 -5.00 -5.69 11.95
C VAL A 56 -6.29 -6.10 11.24
N PHE A 57 -6.82 -5.23 10.38
CA PHE A 57 -8.03 -5.54 9.59
C PHE A 57 -7.74 -6.56 8.49
N VAL A 58 -6.63 -6.39 7.75
CA VAL A 58 -6.20 -7.35 6.71
C VAL A 58 -5.97 -8.73 7.32
N ARG A 59 -5.42 -8.83 8.52
CA ARG A 59 -5.24 -10.11 9.23
C ARG A 59 -6.58 -10.78 9.51
N ARG A 60 -7.56 -10.05 10.04
CA ARG A 60 -8.89 -10.59 10.35
C ARG A 60 -9.62 -11.00 9.08
N ASP A 61 -9.57 -10.18 8.03
CA ASP A 61 -10.18 -10.48 6.73
C ASP A 61 -9.50 -11.68 6.04
N ALA A 62 -8.17 -11.76 6.08
CA ALA A 62 -7.43 -12.87 5.50
C ALA A 62 -7.75 -14.19 6.20
N GLN A 63 -7.86 -14.19 7.53
CA GLN A 63 -8.29 -15.36 8.31
C GLN A 63 -9.72 -15.78 7.97
N ALA A 64 -10.65 -14.83 7.88
CA ALA A 64 -12.05 -15.12 7.53
C ALA A 64 -12.20 -15.69 6.10
N ASN A 65 -11.35 -15.25 5.17
CA ASN A 65 -11.38 -15.64 3.77
C ASN A 65 -10.39 -16.77 3.40
N GLY A 66 -9.72 -17.39 4.38
CA GLY A 66 -8.75 -18.46 4.15
C GLY A 66 -7.51 -18.05 3.34
N ARG A 67 -7.12 -16.77 3.37
CA ARG A 67 -5.97 -16.22 2.65
C ARG A 67 -4.73 -16.17 3.55
N PRO A 68 -3.52 -16.42 3.03
CA PRO A 68 -2.29 -16.28 3.82
C PRO A 68 -2.02 -14.81 4.13
N PHE A 69 -1.96 -14.44 5.42
CA PHE A 69 -1.74 -13.05 5.86
C PHE A 69 -0.32 -12.55 5.57
N PHE A 70 0.71 -13.39 5.77
CA PHE A 70 2.11 -12.99 5.77
C PHE A 70 2.58 -12.32 4.46
N PRO A 71 2.28 -12.84 3.26
CA PRO A 71 2.64 -12.17 2.00
C PRO A 71 2.05 -10.77 1.90
N TRP A 72 0.81 -10.59 2.34
CA TRP A 72 0.15 -9.29 2.30
C TRP A 72 0.73 -8.32 3.32
N ALA A 73 1.13 -8.80 4.50
CA ALA A 73 1.83 -7.97 5.48
C ALA A 73 3.15 -7.41 4.91
N VAL A 74 3.95 -8.26 4.27
CA VAL A 74 5.22 -7.85 3.64
C VAL A 74 4.98 -6.82 2.54
N VAL A 75 4.00 -7.05 1.66
CA VAL A 75 3.70 -6.13 0.56
C VAL A 75 3.18 -4.78 1.07
N CYS A 76 2.30 -4.76 2.08
CA CYS A 76 1.78 -3.51 2.65
C CYS A 76 2.87 -2.68 3.36
N LEU A 77 3.80 -3.34 4.06
CA LEU A 77 4.88 -2.63 4.76
C LEU A 77 5.99 -2.14 3.82
N SER A 78 6.30 -2.90 2.77
CA SER A 78 7.37 -2.55 1.82
C SER A 78 6.92 -1.57 0.74
N LEU A 79 5.70 -1.75 0.21
CA LEU A 79 5.17 -0.95 -0.89
C LEU A 79 4.08 0.03 -0.42
N GLY A 80 3.79 0.13 0.87
CA GLY A 80 2.76 1.01 1.38
C GLY A 80 1.37 0.69 0.79
N SER A 81 0.71 1.72 0.25
CA SER A 81 -0.67 1.64 -0.27
C SER A 81 -0.87 0.69 -1.46
N PHE A 82 0.22 0.29 -2.16
CA PHE A 82 0.15 -0.75 -3.19
C PHE A 82 -0.37 -2.08 -2.62
N GLY A 83 0.03 -2.44 -1.40
CA GLY A 83 -0.38 -3.70 -0.77
C GLY A 83 -1.88 -3.81 -0.54
N PRO A 84 -2.52 -2.84 0.15
CA PRO A 84 -3.97 -2.83 0.35
C PRO A 84 -4.76 -2.75 -0.96
N LEU A 85 -4.31 -1.92 -1.93
CA LEU A 85 -4.97 -1.83 -3.24
C LEU A 85 -4.99 -3.19 -3.94
N LEU A 86 -3.84 -3.87 -4.02
CA LEU A 86 -3.75 -5.21 -4.58
C LEU A 86 -4.55 -6.23 -3.75
N TYR A 87 -4.54 -6.12 -2.43
CA TYR A 87 -5.29 -7.01 -1.53
C TYR A 87 -6.79 -6.99 -1.82
N PHE A 88 -7.36 -5.80 -1.97
CA PHE A 88 -8.80 -5.62 -2.21
C PHE A 88 -9.21 -5.92 -3.66
N ILE A 89 -8.35 -5.65 -4.65
CA ILE A 89 -8.62 -6.02 -6.06
C ILE A 89 -8.68 -7.55 -6.19
N THR A 90 -7.72 -8.24 -5.56
CA THR A 90 -7.59 -9.71 -5.59
C THR A 90 -8.52 -10.42 -4.61
N ALA A 91 -9.16 -9.69 -3.68
CA ALA A 91 -10.15 -10.27 -2.79
C ALA A 91 -11.30 -10.88 -3.61
N LYS A 92 -11.62 -12.15 -3.31
CA LYS A 92 -12.83 -12.79 -3.85
C LYS A 92 -14.02 -12.08 -3.24
N GLN A 93 -14.95 -11.68 -4.09
CA GLN A 93 -16.21 -11.10 -3.64
C GLN A 93 -17.00 -12.26 -3.06
N VAL A 94 -17.07 -12.36 -1.73
CA VAL A 94 -18.01 -13.27 -1.08
C VAL A 94 -19.38 -12.78 -1.51
N ARG A 95 -20.00 -13.51 -2.44
CA ARG A 95 -21.37 -13.28 -2.85
C ARG A 95 -22.19 -13.53 -1.61
N GLN A 96 -22.72 -12.48 -0.99
CA GLN A 96 -23.75 -12.62 0.03
C GLN A 96 -24.91 -13.33 -0.67
N ALA A 97 -25.08 -14.61 -0.35
CA ALA A 97 -26.18 -15.44 -0.80
C ALA A 97 -27.41 -15.15 0.09
#